data_AF-A0A6B0ZL59-F1
#
_entry.id   AF-A0A6B0ZL59-F1
#
_cell.length_a   1.000
_cell.length_b   1.000
_cell.length_c   1.000
_cell.angle_alpha   90.00
_cell.angle_beta   90.00
_cell.angle_gamma   90.00
#
_symmetry.space_group_name_H-M   'P 1'
#
loop_
_entity.id
_entity.type
_entity.pdbx_description
1 polymer ?
#
loop_
_entity_poly.entity_id
_entity_poly.type
_entity_poly.pdbx_seq_one_letter_code
_entity_poly.pdbx_strand_id
1 'polypeptide(L)'
;MSDSRYWSATECVAALCRGDVSSVELIDEAIARIETLNPRFNIVVATDFERARRKAAAADAVLAAGESVGPLHGVPITIKDSFETAGLITTSGSPKLRHHVPDTNALAVERLTEAGAIILGKTNLPLFASDFQSYNDVYGLTRNPWDPDRTAGGSSGGAAAALAAGLVPLELGSDIGGSIRIPAHFCGVYGHKPSYGIVPLDGHLLGPPGTLQNPDLIVAGPMARSPQDLSLALQVMAGAEESSSTSQDLALSARRRRDLNNLRVGYWFDDPRSPLEIAVRTELEAAVDALRSATNVVEIDIPFTLDEILKIYAPFLVSVFSEKLSAPLRQLARSASPALRLRWSFDPVRSGTLAGIGLTPKSKRDLDERQTKLRRACRRLFNEIDVLLTPVVAFAAPHHNTRGNLYTRSLRVDGKRRHHTDHFSWIALATMAYLPATSAPVGVTPEGLPVNVQIIGDYLDDHTTIQFAELLAAIRGGFQPPPLL
;
A
#
# COMPACT_ATOMS: atom_id res chain seq x y z
N MET A 1 0.49 22.55 -22.42
CA MET A 1 -0.28 21.69 -21.51
C MET A 1 0.69 20.77 -20.82
N SER A 2 0.49 20.47 -19.54
CA SER A 2 1.28 19.43 -18.85
C SER A 2 1.12 18.09 -19.58
N ASP A 3 2.14 17.25 -19.49
CA ASP A 3 2.16 15.92 -20.07
C ASP A 3 1.00 15.05 -19.54
N SER A 4 0.05 14.69 -20.40
CA SER A 4 -1.18 13.96 -20.03
C SER A 4 -0.90 12.62 -19.37
N ARG A 5 0.24 12.00 -19.67
CA ARG A 5 0.74 10.76 -19.06
C ARG A 5 0.82 10.81 -17.53
N TYR A 6 1.01 12.01 -16.96
CA TYR A 6 1.17 12.19 -15.53
C TYR A 6 0.03 12.97 -14.86
N TRP A 7 -1.04 13.31 -15.58
CA TRP A 7 -2.24 13.86 -14.98
C TRP A 7 -2.76 12.96 -13.86
N SER A 8 -3.23 13.57 -12.78
CA SER A 8 -4.01 12.95 -11.72
C SER A 8 -5.35 12.45 -12.25
N ALA A 9 -6.02 11.55 -11.52
CA ALA A 9 -7.34 11.05 -11.93
C ALA A 9 -8.36 12.20 -11.98
N THR A 10 -8.29 13.11 -11.01
CA THR A 10 -9.09 14.34 -10.98
C THR A 10 -8.79 15.28 -12.16
N GLU A 11 -7.54 15.45 -12.58
CA GLU A 11 -7.20 16.21 -13.79
C GLU A 11 -7.73 15.53 -15.06
N CYS A 12 -7.66 14.20 -15.16
CA CYS A 12 -8.22 13.45 -16.28
C CYS A 12 -9.73 13.68 -16.41
N VAL A 13 -10.50 13.53 -15.32
CA VAL A 13 -11.95 13.81 -15.33
C VAL A 13 -12.23 15.25 -15.72
N ALA A 14 -11.46 16.21 -15.17
CA ALA A 14 -11.65 17.62 -15.50
C ALA A 14 -11.40 17.91 -16.99
N ALA A 15 -10.39 17.27 -17.60
CA ALA A 15 -10.10 17.40 -19.03
C ALA A 15 -11.20 16.77 -19.90
N LEU A 16 -11.71 15.59 -19.51
CA LEU A 16 -12.85 14.93 -20.16
C LEU A 16 -14.10 15.81 -20.14
N CYS A 17 -14.45 16.36 -18.97
CA CYS A 17 -15.63 17.22 -18.83
C CYS A 17 -15.52 18.54 -19.60
N ARG A 18 -14.31 19.04 -19.86
CA ARG A 18 -14.08 20.22 -20.71
C ARG A 18 -14.06 19.89 -22.20
N GLY A 19 -13.98 18.61 -22.57
CA GLY A 19 -13.77 18.18 -23.95
C GLY A 19 -12.36 18.45 -24.47
N ASP A 20 -11.37 18.62 -23.57
CA ASP A 20 -9.97 18.80 -23.94
C ASP A 20 -9.34 17.50 -24.47
N VAL A 21 -9.90 16.36 -24.05
CA VAL A 21 -9.52 14.99 -24.43
C VAL A 21 -10.75 14.10 -24.32
N SER A 22 -10.80 13.00 -25.07
CA SER A 22 -11.80 11.93 -24.92
C SER A 22 -11.30 10.79 -24.04
N SER A 23 -12.22 9.97 -23.52
CA SER A 23 -11.89 8.77 -22.75
C SER A 23 -11.17 7.77 -23.64
N VAL A 24 -11.58 7.63 -24.91
CA VAL A 24 -10.87 6.79 -25.89
C VAL A 24 -9.41 7.23 -26.05
N GLU A 25 -9.14 8.53 -26.19
CA GLU A 25 -7.77 9.04 -26.30
C GLU A 25 -6.92 8.75 -25.06
N LEU A 26 -7.45 8.97 -23.84
CA LEU A 26 -6.75 8.64 -22.60
C LEU A 26 -6.44 7.14 -22.48
N ILE A 27 -7.38 6.30 -22.89
CA ILE A 27 -7.26 4.84 -22.84
C ILE A 27 -6.24 4.35 -23.85
N ASP A 28 -6.28 4.85 -25.09
CA ASP A 28 -5.31 4.50 -26.13
C ASP A 28 -3.89 4.98 -25.80
N GLU A 29 -3.75 6.18 -25.21
CA GLU A 29 -2.45 6.68 -24.73
C GLU A 29 -1.87 5.75 -23.64
N ALA A 30 -2.70 5.38 -22.66
CA ALA A 30 -2.29 4.46 -21.59
C ALA A 30 -1.91 3.07 -22.14
N ILE A 31 -2.71 2.52 -23.09
CA ILE A 31 -2.42 1.23 -23.74
C ILE A 31 -1.08 1.29 -24.48
N ALA A 32 -0.87 2.31 -25.32
CA ALA A 32 0.37 2.45 -26.09
C ALA A 32 1.60 2.53 -25.16
N ARG A 33 1.46 3.21 -24.02
CA ARG A 33 2.53 3.30 -23.02
C ARG A 33 2.76 1.98 -22.30
N ILE A 34 1.70 1.24 -21.96
CA ILE A 34 1.81 -0.12 -21.39
C ILE A 34 2.58 -1.01 -22.38
N GLU A 35 2.17 -1.06 -23.65
CA GLU A 35 2.81 -1.89 -24.68
C GLU A 35 4.30 -1.53 -24.87
N THR A 36 4.64 -0.25 -24.77
CA THR A 36 6.03 0.22 -24.88
C THR A 36 6.89 -0.16 -23.67
N LEU A 37 6.38 -0.02 -22.45
CA LEU A 37 7.18 -0.16 -21.23
C LEU A 37 7.16 -1.57 -20.63
N ASN A 38 6.08 -2.34 -20.80
CA ASN A 38 5.96 -3.67 -20.21
C ASN A 38 7.08 -4.65 -20.58
N PRO A 39 7.60 -4.69 -21.82
CA PRO A 39 8.70 -5.60 -22.17
C PRO A 39 9.94 -5.42 -21.26
N ARG A 40 10.18 -4.19 -20.78
CA ARG A 40 11.29 -3.88 -19.87
C ARG A 40 10.91 -4.08 -18.39
N PHE A 41 9.74 -3.61 -17.99
CA PHE A 41 9.38 -3.48 -16.57
C PHE A 41 8.42 -4.55 -16.03
N ASN A 42 7.66 -5.21 -16.90
CA ASN A 42 6.70 -6.27 -16.56
C ASN A 42 5.75 -5.86 -15.42
N ILE A 43 4.96 -4.82 -15.67
CA ILE A 43 4.11 -4.16 -14.67
C ILE A 43 2.66 -4.68 -14.75
N VAL A 44 2.05 -4.63 -15.94
CA VAL A 44 0.66 -5.05 -16.19
C VAL A 44 0.64 -6.45 -16.78
N VAL A 45 0.14 -7.44 -16.05
CA VAL A 45 0.37 -8.87 -16.35
C VAL A 45 -0.81 -9.60 -16.97
N ALA A 46 -1.99 -9.00 -16.91
CA ALA A 46 -3.18 -9.43 -17.64
C ALA A 46 -3.92 -8.18 -18.12
N THR A 47 -4.49 -8.20 -19.33
CA THR A 47 -5.08 -7.02 -19.96
C THR A 47 -6.42 -7.35 -20.61
N ASP A 48 -7.28 -6.35 -20.77
CA ASP A 48 -8.52 -6.44 -21.56
C ASP A 48 -8.77 -5.11 -22.30
N PHE A 49 -7.83 -4.77 -23.18
CA PHE A 49 -7.81 -3.48 -23.89
C PHE A 49 -9.01 -3.25 -24.80
N GLU A 50 -9.52 -4.31 -25.44
CA GLU A 50 -10.68 -4.21 -26.30
C GLU A 50 -11.96 -3.88 -25.51
N ARG A 51 -12.14 -4.48 -24.32
CA ARG A 51 -13.25 -4.08 -23.44
C ARG A 51 -13.04 -2.69 -22.89
N ALA A 52 -11.81 -2.30 -22.56
CA ALA A 52 -11.50 -0.94 -22.09
C ALA A 52 -11.88 0.11 -23.14
N ARG A 53 -11.49 -0.07 -24.41
CA ARG A 53 -11.88 0.81 -25.53
C ARG A 53 -13.39 0.93 -25.71
N ARG A 54 -14.12 -0.19 -25.65
CA ARG A 54 -15.59 -0.17 -25.72
C ARG A 54 -16.22 0.61 -24.56
N LYS A 55 -15.71 0.46 -23.35
CA LYS A 55 -16.16 1.23 -22.18
C LYS A 55 -15.82 2.72 -22.34
N ALA A 56 -14.68 3.05 -22.91
CA ALA A 56 -14.25 4.41 -23.16
C ALA A 56 -15.18 5.13 -24.14
N ALA A 57 -15.48 4.49 -25.28
CA ALA A 57 -16.44 5.02 -26.25
C ALA A 57 -17.84 5.22 -25.65
N ALA A 58 -18.27 4.33 -24.76
CA ALA A 58 -19.52 4.50 -24.03
C ALA A 58 -19.46 5.69 -23.05
N ALA A 59 -18.33 5.87 -22.33
CA ALA A 59 -18.13 7.00 -21.44
C ALA A 59 -18.15 8.35 -22.20
N ASP A 60 -17.57 8.39 -23.40
CA ASP A 60 -17.61 9.57 -24.27
C ASP A 60 -19.03 9.88 -24.76
N ALA A 61 -19.82 8.85 -25.10
CA ALA A 61 -21.22 9.03 -25.50
C ALA A 61 -22.08 9.62 -24.37
N VAL A 62 -21.85 9.20 -23.11
CA VAL A 62 -22.53 9.75 -21.93
C VAL A 62 -22.21 11.24 -21.75
N LEU A 63 -20.94 11.63 -21.91
CA LEU A 63 -20.53 13.04 -21.84
C LEU A 63 -21.15 13.86 -22.98
N ALA A 64 -21.15 13.34 -24.21
CA ALA A 64 -21.76 14.01 -25.37
C ALA A 64 -23.28 14.21 -25.22
N ALA A 65 -23.95 13.33 -24.47
CA ALA A 65 -25.37 13.47 -24.14
C ALA A 65 -25.65 14.49 -23.01
N GLY A 66 -24.62 15.04 -22.37
CA GLY A 66 -24.74 16.01 -21.27
C GLY A 66 -25.23 15.39 -19.96
N GLU A 67 -25.05 14.07 -19.79
CA GLU A 67 -25.45 13.35 -18.58
C GLU A 67 -24.50 13.63 -17.40
N SER A 68 -25.01 13.45 -16.18
CA SER A 68 -24.18 13.55 -14.97
C SER A 68 -23.26 12.33 -14.88
N VAL A 69 -21.98 12.59 -14.63
CA VAL A 69 -20.94 11.57 -14.61
C VAL A 69 -20.38 11.34 -13.21
N GLY A 70 -19.90 10.11 -12.96
CA GLY A 70 -19.27 9.73 -11.70
C GLY A 70 -17.90 10.38 -11.48
N PRO A 71 -17.35 10.31 -10.25
CA PRO A 71 -16.11 10.98 -9.89
C PRO A 71 -14.85 10.42 -10.57
N LEU A 72 -14.91 9.24 -11.19
CA LEU A 72 -13.81 8.60 -11.93
C LEU A 72 -14.18 8.34 -13.40
N HIS A 73 -15.21 9.02 -13.92
CA HIS A 73 -15.75 8.76 -15.24
C HIS A 73 -14.70 8.80 -16.35
N GLY A 74 -14.60 7.71 -17.10
CA GLY A 74 -13.73 7.59 -18.26
C GLY A 74 -12.24 7.49 -17.94
N VAL A 75 -11.85 7.43 -16.66
CA VAL A 75 -10.44 7.41 -16.24
C VAL A 75 -9.84 5.99 -16.38
N PRO A 76 -8.67 5.83 -17.01
CA PRO A 76 -7.95 4.56 -17.02
C PRO A 76 -7.44 4.19 -15.63
N ILE A 77 -7.65 2.97 -15.18
CA ILE A 77 -7.04 2.42 -13.97
C ILE A 77 -6.50 1.01 -14.21
N THR A 78 -5.61 0.56 -13.34
CA THR A 78 -5.25 -0.85 -13.21
C THR A 78 -5.52 -1.30 -11.78
N ILE A 79 -5.60 -2.62 -11.59
CA ILE A 79 -5.97 -3.24 -10.32
C ILE A 79 -4.95 -4.31 -9.99
N LYS A 80 -4.44 -4.35 -8.74
CA LYS A 80 -3.57 -5.44 -8.30
C LYS A 80 -4.21 -6.82 -8.55
N ASP A 81 -3.45 -7.76 -9.10
CA ASP A 81 -3.92 -9.10 -9.52
C ASP A 81 -4.43 -9.99 -8.36
N SER A 82 -4.42 -9.52 -7.11
CA SER A 82 -5.09 -10.18 -5.98
C SER A 82 -6.57 -9.79 -5.80
N PHE A 83 -7.12 -8.86 -6.56
CA PHE A 83 -8.55 -8.52 -6.47
C PHE A 83 -9.31 -9.10 -7.66
N GLU A 84 -10.41 -9.81 -7.39
CA GLU A 84 -11.26 -10.36 -8.44
C GLU A 84 -11.84 -9.26 -9.33
N THR A 85 -11.87 -9.53 -10.63
CA THR A 85 -12.36 -8.61 -11.65
C THR A 85 -13.14 -9.41 -12.67
N ALA A 86 -14.44 -9.15 -12.79
CA ALA A 86 -15.36 -9.91 -13.61
C ALA A 86 -14.87 -9.99 -15.07
N GLY A 87 -14.67 -11.20 -15.57
CA GLY A 87 -14.25 -11.47 -16.95
C GLY A 87 -12.76 -11.23 -17.24
N LEU A 88 -11.93 -10.94 -16.23
CA LEU A 88 -10.48 -10.73 -16.39
C LEU A 88 -9.69 -11.70 -15.50
N ILE A 89 -8.70 -12.38 -16.09
CA ILE A 89 -7.85 -13.34 -15.38
C ILE A 89 -7.29 -12.71 -14.10
N THR A 90 -7.45 -13.42 -12.98
CA THR A 90 -7.02 -12.97 -11.65
C THR A 90 -6.28 -14.11 -10.95
N THR A 91 -4.96 -14.02 -10.83
CA THR A 91 -4.14 -15.17 -10.38
C THR A 91 -3.61 -15.05 -8.96
N SER A 92 -3.56 -13.83 -8.40
CA SER A 92 -2.82 -13.53 -7.16
C SER A 92 -1.37 -14.05 -7.21
N GLY A 93 -0.74 -14.04 -8.40
CA GLY A 93 0.58 -14.62 -8.66
C GLY A 93 0.69 -16.14 -8.45
N SER A 94 -0.44 -16.86 -8.37
CA SER A 94 -0.48 -18.29 -8.08
C SER A 94 -0.60 -19.14 -9.35
N PRO A 95 0.31 -20.10 -9.59
CA PRO A 95 0.17 -21.04 -10.70
C PRO A 95 -1.14 -21.84 -10.68
N LYS A 96 -1.74 -22.04 -9.50
CA LYS A 96 -3.02 -22.74 -9.36
C LYS A 96 -4.21 -21.93 -9.88
N LEU A 97 -4.08 -20.62 -9.95
CA LEU A 97 -5.11 -19.68 -10.41
C LEU A 97 -4.79 -19.11 -11.79
N ARG A 98 -3.85 -19.71 -12.54
CA ARG A 98 -3.40 -19.23 -13.86
C ARG A 98 -4.54 -19.05 -14.87
N HIS A 99 -5.63 -19.80 -14.70
CA HIS A 99 -6.81 -19.76 -15.58
C HIS A 99 -8.08 -19.29 -14.83
N HIS A 100 -7.93 -18.72 -13.63
CA HIS A 100 -9.06 -18.22 -12.85
C HIS A 100 -9.57 -16.92 -13.47
N VAL A 101 -10.82 -16.95 -13.95
CA VAL A 101 -11.54 -15.79 -14.48
C VAL A 101 -12.79 -15.62 -13.61
N PRO A 102 -12.81 -14.64 -12.69
CA PRO A 102 -13.97 -14.41 -11.84
C PRO A 102 -15.20 -13.96 -12.64
N ASP A 103 -16.40 -14.36 -12.19
CA ASP A 103 -17.67 -13.88 -12.75
C ASP A 103 -18.11 -12.53 -12.14
N THR A 104 -17.61 -12.21 -10.94
CA THR A 104 -17.94 -11.00 -10.19
C THR A 104 -16.69 -10.18 -9.87
N ASN A 105 -16.89 -8.87 -9.65
CA ASN A 105 -15.84 -8.01 -9.15
C ASN A 105 -15.65 -8.23 -7.63
N ALA A 106 -14.44 -7.99 -7.14
CA ALA A 106 -14.24 -7.64 -5.74
C ALA A 106 -15.03 -6.35 -5.42
N LEU A 107 -15.56 -6.20 -4.21
CA LEU A 107 -16.47 -5.09 -3.89
C LEU A 107 -15.79 -3.71 -4.05
N ALA A 108 -14.51 -3.59 -3.68
CA ALA A 108 -13.74 -2.37 -3.91
C ALA A 108 -13.54 -2.07 -5.41
N VAL A 109 -13.41 -3.10 -6.25
CA VAL A 109 -13.28 -2.97 -7.71
C VAL A 109 -14.61 -2.56 -8.32
N GLU A 110 -15.72 -3.14 -7.86
CA GLU A 110 -17.08 -2.78 -8.27
C GLU A 110 -17.35 -1.30 -8.03
N ARG A 111 -17.12 -0.81 -6.81
CA ARG A 111 -17.28 0.60 -6.44
C ARG A 111 -16.48 1.55 -7.33
N LEU A 112 -15.22 1.20 -7.65
CA LEU A 112 -14.39 1.99 -8.57
C LEU A 112 -14.98 2.03 -9.98
N THR A 113 -15.50 0.89 -10.48
CA THR A 113 -16.12 0.83 -11.81
C THR A 113 -17.46 1.52 -11.89
N GLU A 114 -18.28 1.48 -10.83
CA GLU A 114 -19.55 2.22 -10.72
C GLU A 114 -19.32 3.73 -10.64
N ALA A 115 -18.21 4.16 -10.03
CA ALA A 115 -17.74 5.54 -10.07
C ALA A 115 -17.25 5.99 -11.47
N GLY A 116 -17.23 5.09 -12.46
CA GLY A 116 -16.95 5.36 -13.85
C GLY A 116 -15.52 5.03 -14.33
N ALA A 117 -14.69 4.43 -13.48
CA ALA A 117 -13.33 4.05 -13.84
C ALA A 117 -13.29 2.89 -14.84
N ILE A 118 -12.30 2.89 -15.73
CA ILE A 118 -12.12 1.88 -16.77
C ILE A 118 -10.84 1.09 -16.51
N ILE A 119 -11.00 -0.20 -16.22
CA ILE A 119 -9.89 -1.11 -15.93
C ILE A 119 -9.18 -1.53 -17.23
N LEU A 120 -7.89 -1.24 -17.32
CA LEU A 120 -7.03 -1.66 -18.45
C LEU A 120 -6.48 -3.08 -18.27
N GLY A 121 -6.24 -3.49 -17.02
CA GLY A 121 -5.54 -4.72 -16.73
C GLY A 121 -5.21 -4.91 -15.25
N LYS A 122 -4.45 -5.97 -14.97
CA LYS A 122 -4.02 -6.39 -13.64
C LYS A 122 -2.54 -6.13 -13.42
N THR A 123 -2.16 -5.60 -12.27
CA THR A 123 -0.75 -5.35 -11.93
C THR A 123 -0.12 -6.48 -11.11
N ASN A 124 1.17 -6.71 -11.36
CA ASN A 124 1.92 -7.84 -10.81
C ASN A 124 2.15 -7.73 -9.28
N LEU A 125 2.23 -8.90 -8.64
CA LEU A 125 2.46 -9.07 -7.21
C LEU A 125 3.23 -10.37 -6.94
N PRO A 126 3.82 -10.57 -5.75
CA PRO A 126 4.30 -11.88 -5.36
C PRO A 126 3.16 -12.85 -5.08
N LEU A 127 3.48 -14.15 -5.12
CA LEU A 127 2.57 -15.25 -4.80
C LEU A 127 1.73 -14.93 -3.54
N PHE A 128 0.42 -14.82 -3.71
CA PHE A 128 -0.57 -14.46 -2.68
C PHE A 128 -0.15 -13.27 -1.81
N ALA A 129 0.45 -12.24 -2.43
CA ALA A 129 0.90 -11.03 -1.77
C ALA A 129 1.89 -11.27 -0.59
N SER A 130 2.65 -12.36 -0.62
CA SER A 130 3.44 -12.85 0.53
C SER A 130 4.94 -12.47 0.49
N ASP A 131 5.31 -11.39 -0.22
CA ASP A 131 6.69 -10.90 -0.31
C ASP A 131 6.78 -9.37 -0.46
N PHE A 132 7.97 -8.80 -0.25
CA PHE A 132 8.29 -7.39 -0.47
C PHE A 132 8.86 -7.09 -1.86
N GLN A 133 8.87 -8.08 -2.76
CA GLN A 133 9.25 -7.91 -4.15
C GLN A 133 8.17 -8.52 -5.04
N SER A 134 7.69 -7.77 -6.03
CA SER A 134 6.72 -8.27 -7.01
C SER A 134 7.36 -9.21 -8.02
N TYR A 135 7.41 -10.51 -7.68
CA TYR A 135 7.75 -11.59 -8.61
C TYR A 135 6.98 -12.87 -8.30
N ASN A 136 6.66 -13.65 -9.33
CA ASN A 136 6.03 -14.96 -9.18
C ASN A 136 6.31 -15.86 -10.39
N ASP A 137 5.94 -17.13 -10.29
CA ASP A 137 6.17 -18.14 -11.34
C ASP A 137 5.18 -18.07 -12.51
N VAL A 138 4.15 -17.22 -12.44
CA VAL A 138 3.17 -17.01 -13.51
C VAL A 138 3.66 -15.95 -14.49
N TYR A 139 4.12 -14.81 -13.95
CA TYR A 139 4.40 -13.59 -14.70
C TYR A 139 5.85 -13.11 -14.58
N GLY A 140 6.67 -13.71 -13.72
CA GLY A 140 8.05 -13.26 -13.51
C GLY A 140 8.14 -11.99 -12.67
N LEU A 141 9.22 -11.24 -12.85
CA LEU A 141 9.66 -10.12 -12.00
C LEU A 141 9.20 -8.77 -12.55
N THR A 142 8.63 -7.91 -11.71
CA THR A 142 8.45 -6.49 -11.99
C THR A 142 9.68 -5.68 -11.57
N ARG A 143 10.13 -4.79 -12.44
CA ARG A 143 11.27 -3.89 -12.21
C ARG A 143 10.83 -2.49 -11.82
N ASN A 144 11.64 -1.78 -11.04
CA ASN A 144 11.33 -0.40 -10.63
C ASN A 144 11.53 0.59 -11.80
N PRO A 145 10.54 1.46 -12.10
CA PRO A 145 10.66 2.55 -13.07
C PRO A 145 11.85 3.50 -12.88
N TRP A 146 12.30 3.72 -11.64
CA TRP A 146 13.44 4.60 -11.34
C TRP A 146 14.79 3.97 -11.69
N ASP A 147 14.91 2.66 -11.49
CA ASP A 147 16.11 1.89 -11.79
C ASP A 147 15.71 0.40 -11.93
N PRO A 148 15.82 -0.20 -13.14
CA PRO A 148 15.39 -1.56 -13.38
C PRO A 148 16.15 -2.65 -12.58
N ASP A 149 17.32 -2.34 -12.00
CA ASP A 149 18.07 -3.27 -11.15
C ASP A 149 17.59 -3.26 -9.69
N ARG A 150 16.64 -2.37 -9.36
CA ARG A 150 16.08 -2.16 -8.02
C ARG A 150 14.65 -2.66 -7.93
N THR A 151 14.24 -3.05 -6.73
CA THR A 151 12.87 -3.50 -6.51
C THR A 151 11.84 -2.38 -6.56
N ALA A 152 10.70 -2.65 -7.20
CA ALA A 152 9.49 -1.82 -7.11
C ALA A 152 8.78 -1.98 -5.76
N GLY A 153 9.29 -2.85 -4.88
CA GLY A 153 8.66 -3.21 -3.62
C GLY A 153 7.59 -4.28 -3.78
N GLY A 154 6.83 -4.50 -2.70
CA GLY A 154 5.82 -5.54 -2.67
C GLY A 154 4.98 -5.51 -1.41
N SER A 155 3.79 -6.10 -1.43
CA SER A 155 3.29 -6.91 -2.55
C SER A 155 2.65 -6.13 -3.71
N SER A 156 2.31 -4.84 -3.54
CA SER A 156 1.69 -4.03 -4.61
C SER A 156 2.74 -3.30 -5.48
N GLY A 157 3.86 -3.96 -5.79
CA GLY A 157 4.95 -3.37 -6.57
C GLY A 157 4.57 -3.04 -8.01
N GLY A 158 3.75 -3.88 -8.66
CA GLY A 158 3.21 -3.58 -9.99
C GLY A 158 2.35 -2.32 -9.99
N ALA A 159 1.50 -2.16 -8.98
CA ALA A 159 0.66 -0.97 -8.82
C ALA A 159 1.50 0.31 -8.67
N ALA A 160 2.47 0.31 -7.76
CA ALA A 160 3.35 1.47 -7.59
C ALA A 160 4.18 1.77 -8.85
N ALA A 161 4.65 0.73 -9.55
CA ALA A 161 5.38 0.89 -10.79
C ALA A 161 4.49 1.44 -11.92
N ALA A 162 3.20 1.06 -11.99
CA ALA A 162 2.26 1.57 -12.98
C ALA A 162 2.04 3.08 -12.80
N LEU A 163 1.87 3.51 -11.55
CA LEU A 163 1.74 4.92 -11.20
C LEU A 163 3.00 5.72 -11.52
N ALA A 164 4.17 5.22 -11.11
CA ALA A 164 5.44 5.91 -11.31
C ALA A 164 5.81 5.99 -12.80
N ALA A 165 5.52 4.95 -13.58
CA ALA A 165 5.75 4.96 -15.02
C ALA A 165 4.73 5.79 -15.81
N GLY A 166 3.71 6.37 -15.17
CA GLY A 166 2.67 7.14 -15.84
C GLY A 166 1.77 6.29 -16.73
N LEU A 167 1.50 5.04 -16.35
CA LEU A 167 0.59 4.15 -17.10
C LEU A 167 -0.88 4.46 -16.81
N VAL A 168 -1.20 4.71 -15.54
CA VAL A 168 -2.54 5.06 -15.06
C VAL A 168 -2.43 6.00 -13.85
N PRO A 169 -3.39 6.90 -13.57
CA PRO A 169 -3.38 7.79 -12.39
C PRO A 169 -3.75 7.15 -11.06
N LEU A 170 -4.46 6.03 -11.07
CA LEU A 170 -5.03 5.43 -9.87
C LEU A 170 -4.89 3.90 -9.88
N GLU A 171 -4.62 3.35 -8.71
CA GLU A 171 -4.41 1.92 -8.47
C GLU A 171 -5.08 1.47 -7.17
N LEU A 172 -5.43 0.18 -7.13
CA LEU A 172 -5.92 -0.50 -5.94
C LEU A 172 -4.89 -1.49 -5.41
N GLY A 173 -4.45 -1.28 -4.17
CA GLY A 173 -3.52 -2.16 -3.47
C GLY A 173 -4.13 -2.82 -2.24
N SER A 174 -3.32 -3.65 -1.57
CA SER A 174 -3.64 -4.21 -0.26
C SER A 174 -2.43 -4.20 0.65
N ASP A 175 -2.67 -4.11 1.97
CA ASP A 175 -1.64 -3.91 2.97
C ASP A 175 -1.93 -4.70 4.25
N ILE A 176 -0.94 -5.49 4.67
CA ILE A 176 -0.85 -6.12 6.00
C ILE A 176 0.55 -5.90 6.58
N GLY A 177 1.57 -5.94 5.71
CA GLY A 177 2.98 -5.72 6.05
C GLY A 177 3.62 -4.56 5.34
N GLY A 178 2.85 -3.54 4.95
CA GLY A 178 3.38 -2.39 4.21
C GLY A 178 3.23 -2.56 2.71
N SER A 179 2.38 -3.47 2.26
CA SER A 179 2.25 -3.81 0.84
C SER A 179 1.66 -2.71 -0.03
N ILE A 180 1.10 -1.64 0.54
CA ILE A 180 0.82 -0.38 -0.17
C ILE A 180 1.97 0.61 0.06
N ARG A 181 2.38 0.78 1.32
CA ARG A 181 3.30 1.85 1.74
C ARG A 181 4.74 1.67 1.25
N ILE A 182 5.28 0.45 1.31
CA ILE A 182 6.63 0.09 0.88
C ILE A 182 6.81 0.29 -0.63
N PRO A 183 5.97 -0.29 -1.51
CA PRO A 183 6.13 -0.04 -2.93
C PRO A 183 5.86 1.44 -3.30
N ALA A 184 4.96 2.13 -2.60
CA ALA A 184 4.80 3.58 -2.76
C ALA A 184 6.10 4.35 -2.45
N HIS A 185 6.79 3.98 -1.37
CA HIS A 185 8.11 4.53 -0.99
C HIS A 185 9.18 4.24 -2.03
N PHE A 186 9.29 3.01 -2.51
CA PHE A 186 10.33 2.65 -3.49
C PHE A 186 10.10 3.22 -4.89
N CYS A 187 8.86 3.51 -5.26
CA CYS A 187 8.52 4.08 -6.56
C CYS A 187 8.23 5.60 -6.50
N GLY A 188 8.32 6.24 -5.32
CA GLY A 188 8.11 7.67 -5.16
C GLY A 188 6.69 8.15 -5.43
N VAL A 189 5.69 7.30 -5.19
CA VAL A 189 4.26 7.61 -5.38
C VAL A 189 3.54 7.65 -4.04
N TYR A 190 2.26 8.05 -4.03
CA TYR A 190 1.46 8.05 -2.82
C TYR A 190 0.74 6.71 -2.64
N GLY A 191 0.65 6.26 -1.38
CA GLY A 191 -0.09 5.05 -1.03
C GLY A 191 -0.74 5.18 0.33
N HIS A 192 -2.03 4.93 0.41
CA HIS A 192 -2.78 5.03 1.66
C HIS A 192 -3.18 3.65 2.17
N LYS A 193 -2.72 3.32 3.38
CA LYS A 193 -3.19 2.18 4.17
C LYS A 193 -4.34 2.68 5.06
N PRO A 194 -5.61 2.38 4.73
CA PRO A 194 -6.72 2.94 5.48
C PRO A 194 -6.81 2.37 6.89
N SER A 195 -7.63 2.98 7.74
CA SER A 195 -8.05 2.41 9.01
C SER A 195 -8.60 1.00 8.80
N TYR A 196 -8.30 0.09 9.71
CA TYR A 196 -8.77 -1.29 9.57
C TYR A 196 -10.30 -1.34 9.52
N GLY A 197 -10.82 -2.08 8.54
CA GLY A 197 -12.25 -2.37 8.40
C GLY A 197 -13.08 -1.32 7.67
N ILE A 198 -12.50 -0.23 7.12
CA ILE A 198 -13.32 0.78 6.41
C ILE A 198 -13.48 0.54 4.90
N VAL A 199 -12.57 -0.23 4.29
CA VAL A 199 -12.67 -0.68 2.90
C VAL A 199 -12.91 -2.20 2.93
N PRO A 200 -13.96 -2.70 2.26
CA PRO A 200 -14.26 -4.13 2.23
C PRO A 200 -13.17 -4.93 1.51
N LEU A 201 -13.09 -6.21 1.84
CA LEU A 201 -12.09 -7.14 1.31
C LEU A 201 -12.71 -8.26 0.45
N ASP A 202 -14.02 -8.25 0.22
CA ASP A 202 -14.71 -9.21 -0.64
C ASP A 202 -14.05 -9.30 -2.02
N GLY A 203 -13.76 -10.53 -2.46
CA GLY A 203 -13.05 -10.79 -3.70
C GLY A 203 -11.54 -10.48 -3.64
N HIS A 204 -10.96 -10.21 -2.46
CA HIS A 204 -9.50 -10.14 -2.31
C HIS A 204 -8.89 -11.55 -2.07
N LEU A 205 -8.24 -12.08 -3.11
CA LEU A 205 -7.66 -13.41 -3.16
C LEU A 205 -6.36 -13.52 -2.37
N LEU A 206 -6.51 -13.69 -1.07
CA LEU A 206 -5.45 -14.15 -0.18
C LEU A 206 -5.56 -15.64 0.15
N GLY A 207 -6.75 -16.22 0.00
CA GLY A 207 -7.01 -17.66 0.09
C GLY A 207 -7.53 -18.21 -1.24
N PRO A 208 -8.09 -19.43 -1.24
CA PRO A 208 -8.89 -19.92 -2.35
C PRO A 208 -10.03 -18.95 -2.70
N PRO A 209 -10.44 -18.84 -3.99
CA PRO A 209 -11.62 -18.09 -4.39
C PRO A 209 -12.87 -18.50 -3.59
N GLY A 210 -13.74 -17.53 -3.30
CA GLY A 210 -14.94 -17.74 -2.45
C GLY A 210 -14.68 -17.75 -0.94
N THR A 211 -13.47 -17.44 -0.49
CA THR A 211 -13.20 -17.25 0.96
C THR A 211 -13.90 -15.98 1.44
N LEU A 212 -14.87 -16.12 2.34
CA LEU A 212 -15.63 -15.01 2.93
C LEU A 212 -14.99 -14.44 4.19
N GLN A 213 -14.14 -15.22 4.86
CA GLN A 213 -13.50 -14.78 6.09
C GLN A 213 -12.34 -13.84 5.79
N ASN A 214 -12.44 -12.61 6.29
CA ASN A 214 -11.37 -11.64 6.21
C ASN A 214 -10.32 -11.89 7.32
N PRO A 215 -9.03 -12.05 6.97
CA PRO A 215 -7.97 -12.18 7.96
C PRO A 215 -7.75 -10.88 8.74
N ASP A 216 -7.43 -11.03 10.03
CA ASP A 216 -7.05 -9.90 10.90
C ASP A 216 -5.92 -9.06 10.27
N LEU A 217 -5.93 -7.76 10.53
CA LEU A 217 -4.92 -6.74 10.13
C LEU A 217 -4.93 -6.29 8.66
N ILE A 218 -5.54 -7.02 7.75
CA ILE A 218 -5.48 -6.71 6.31
C ILE A 218 -6.40 -5.56 5.96
N VAL A 219 -5.95 -4.71 5.04
CA VAL A 219 -6.78 -3.68 4.41
C VAL A 219 -6.55 -3.64 2.90
N ALA A 220 -7.58 -3.21 2.16
CA ALA A 220 -7.44 -2.69 0.80
C ALA A 220 -7.32 -1.16 0.87
N GLY A 221 -6.65 -0.55 -0.10
CA GLY A 221 -6.46 0.90 -0.09
C GLY A 221 -5.93 1.47 -1.40
N PRO A 222 -6.12 2.79 -1.61
CA PRO A 222 -5.75 3.43 -2.86
C PRO A 222 -4.26 3.74 -2.94
N MET A 223 -3.76 3.78 -4.17
CA MET A 223 -2.44 4.27 -4.54
C MET A 223 -2.60 5.24 -5.71
N ALA A 224 -1.86 6.35 -5.69
CA ALA A 224 -2.00 7.41 -6.70
C ALA A 224 -0.72 8.26 -6.84
N ARG A 225 -0.73 9.21 -7.77
CA ARG A 225 0.30 10.26 -7.89
C ARG A 225 -0.02 11.55 -7.14
N SER A 226 -1.21 11.66 -6.56
CA SER A 226 -1.64 12.84 -5.81
C SER A 226 -2.39 12.44 -4.52
N PRO A 227 -2.30 13.24 -3.44
CA PRO A 227 -3.12 13.07 -2.25
C PRO A 227 -4.63 13.20 -2.53
N GLN A 228 -5.01 14.05 -3.48
CA GLN A 228 -6.40 14.29 -3.84
C GLN A 228 -7.04 13.03 -4.42
N ASP A 229 -6.34 12.32 -5.30
CA ASP A 229 -6.81 11.05 -5.85
C ASP A 229 -6.87 9.94 -4.79
N LEU A 230 -5.97 9.94 -3.79
CA LEU A 230 -6.09 9.04 -2.64
C LEU A 230 -7.39 9.30 -1.86
N SER A 231 -7.71 10.58 -1.60
CA SER A 231 -8.93 10.95 -0.89
C SER A 231 -10.18 10.57 -1.68
N LEU A 232 -10.18 10.84 -2.99
CA LEU A 232 -11.28 10.51 -3.90
C LEU A 232 -11.53 8.99 -3.92
N ALA A 233 -10.48 8.21 -4.16
CA ALA A 233 -10.58 6.77 -4.25
C ALA A 233 -10.97 6.13 -2.90
N LEU A 234 -10.46 6.65 -1.78
CA LEU A 234 -10.89 6.20 -0.46
C LEU A 234 -12.39 6.44 -0.27
N GLN A 235 -12.91 7.61 -0.64
CA GLN A 235 -14.35 7.91 -0.54
C GLN A 235 -15.20 6.98 -1.40
N VAL A 236 -14.74 6.64 -2.60
CA VAL A 236 -15.44 5.70 -3.50
C VAL A 236 -15.43 4.29 -2.94
N MET A 237 -14.30 3.83 -2.38
CA MET A 237 -14.15 2.44 -1.94
C MET A 237 -14.66 2.18 -0.52
N ALA A 238 -14.65 3.18 0.35
CA ALA A 238 -15.03 3.02 1.76
C ALA A 238 -16.53 2.83 1.94
N GLY A 239 -16.91 2.28 3.09
CA GLY A 239 -18.30 2.04 3.47
C GLY A 239 -18.54 0.57 3.80
N ALA A 240 -19.51 0.32 4.67
CA ALA A 240 -19.82 -1.03 5.14
C ALA A 240 -20.13 -2.00 3.99
N GLU A 241 -19.88 -3.29 4.22
CA GLU A 241 -20.56 -4.36 3.48
C GLU A 241 -22.07 -4.22 3.75
N GLU A 242 -22.94 -4.54 2.78
CA GLU A 242 -24.42 -4.43 2.93
C GLU A 242 -24.97 -5.15 4.19
N SER A 243 -24.17 -6.03 4.82
CA SER A 243 -24.52 -6.76 6.05
C SER A 243 -24.02 -6.16 7.38
N SER A 244 -23.18 -5.11 7.38
CA SER A 244 -22.60 -4.53 8.61
C SER A 244 -22.80 -3.02 8.74
N SER A 245 -24.02 -2.55 8.48
CA SER A 245 -24.34 -1.12 8.43
C SER A 245 -24.55 -0.51 9.82
N THR A 246 -23.77 0.52 10.18
CA THR A 246 -24.21 1.84 10.72
C THR A 246 -23.07 2.63 11.38
N SER A 247 -22.10 1.98 12.03
CA SER A 247 -21.12 2.67 12.88
C SER A 247 -19.88 3.19 12.16
N GLN A 248 -19.49 2.59 11.03
CA GLN A 248 -18.33 3.03 10.24
C GLN A 248 -18.65 4.22 9.32
N ASP A 249 -19.82 4.24 8.70
CA ASP A 249 -20.28 5.36 7.85
C ASP A 249 -20.44 6.67 8.66
N LEU A 250 -20.90 6.56 9.91
CA LEU A 250 -20.99 7.68 10.86
C LEU A 250 -19.61 8.22 11.27
N ALA A 251 -18.57 7.38 11.28
CA ALA A 251 -17.25 7.79 11.76
C ALA A 251 -16.43 8.51 10.68
N LEU A 252 -16.52 8.07 9.42
CA LEU A 252 -15.86 8.73 8.28
C LEU A 252 -16.50 10.08 7.94
N SER A 253 -17.82 10.20 8.10
CA SER A 253 -18.55 11.45 7.85
C SER A 253 -18.40 12.50 8.97
N ALA A 254 -18.02 12.10 10.19
CA ALA A 254 -18.04 12.98 11.36
C ALA A 254 -16.78 13.81 11.63
N ARG A 255 -15.63 13.53 11.00
CA ARG A 255 -14.39 14.28 11.27
C ARG A 255 -14.15 15.40 10.23
N ARG A 256 -14.37 16.63 10.69
CA ARG A 256 -14.21 17.90 9.98
C ARG A 256 -12.80 18.07 9.41
N ARG A 257 -12.67 18.76 8.26
CA ARG A 257 -11.40 19.36 7.79
C ARG A 257 -10.74 20.10 8.95
N ARG A 258 -9.54 19.66 9.35
CA ARG A 258 -8.75 20.37 10.35
C ARG A 258 -8.05 21.55 9.68
N ASP A 259 -7.84 22.61 10.45
CA ASP A 259 -6.96 23.69 10.02
C ASP A 259 -5.52 23.16 9.98
N LEU A 260 -5.01 22.98 8.76
CA LEU A 260 -3.70 22.37 8.50
C LEU A 260 -2.54 23.21 9.08
N ASN A 261 -2.75 24.51 9.27
CA ASN A 261 -1.75 25.42 9.83
C ASN A 261 -1.57 25.23 11.34
N ASN A 262 -2.48 24.52 12.00
CA ASN A 262 -2.51 24.33 13.45
C ASN A 262 -2.40 22.86 13.89
N LEU A 263 -1.97 21.96 12.99
CA LEU A 263 -1.75 20.56 13.32
C LEU A 263 -0.51 20.40 14.21
N ARG A 264 -0.64 19.57 15.25
CA ARG A 264 0.47 19.13 16.09
C ARG A 264 1.13 17.93 15.43
N VAL A 265 2.33 18.12 14.91
CA VAL A 265 3.07 17.12 14.16
C VAL A 265 4.16 16.54 15.05
N GLY A 266 4.01 15.28 15.44
CA GLY A 266 5.08 14.52 16.08
C GLY A 266 5.91 13.77 15.04
N TYR A 267 7.18 13.46 15.34
CA TYR A 267 8.00 12.59 14.50
C TYR A 267 8.79 11.58 15.34
N TRP A 268 9.03 10.39 14.78
CA TRP A 268 9.80 9.33 15.39
C TRP A 268 10.64 8.59 14.35
N PHE A 269 11.92 8.92 14.28
CA PHE A 269 12.88 8.37 13.30
C PHE A 269 13.97 7.49 13.94
N ASP A 270 13.99 7.43 15.28
CA ASP A 270 15.07 6.82 16.05
C ASP A 270 14.57 5.63 16.89
N ASP A 271 14.99 4.43 16.48
CA ASP A 271 14.84 3.22 17.28
C ASP A 271 16.04 2.27 17.00
N PRO A 272 16.73 1.74 18.04
CA PRO A 272 17.89 0.86 17.88
C PRO A 272 17.63 -0.38 17.02
N ARG A 273 16.38 -0.85 16.95
CA ARG A 273 15.97 -2.03 16.18
C ARG A 273 16.07 -1.81 14.67
N SER A 274 15.85 -0.57 14.21
CA SER A 274 15.87 -0.27 12.79
C SER A 274 16.50 1.09 12.46
N PRO A 275 17.84 1.23 12.62
CA PRO A 275 18.56 2.43 12.24
C PRO A 275 18.34 2.76 10.76
N LEU A 276 18.22 4.05 10.45
CA LEU A 276 17.99 4.52 9.08
C LEU A 276 19.29 4.60 8.30
N GLU A 277 19.20 4.30 7.00
CA GLU A 277 20.17 4.69 6.00
C GLU A 277 20.38 6.21 6.05
N ILE A 278 21.62 6.67 5.95
CA ILE A 278 21.96 8.10 6.06
C ILE A 278 21.15 8.92 5.04
N ALA A 279 21.10 8.48 3.78
CA ALA A 279 20.41 9.20 2.72
C ALA A 279 18.89 9.33 2.98
N VAL A 280 18.26 8.28 3.53
CA VAL A 280 16.83 8.33 3.89
C VAL A 280 16.59 9.26 5.07
N ARG A 281 17.46 9.19 6.10
CA ARG A 281 17.37 10.08 7.26
C ARG A 281 17.45 11.55 6.84
N THR A 282 18.41 11.90 5.97
CA THR A 282 18.60 13.27 5.50
C THR A 282 17.32 13.84 4.87
N GLU A 283 16.64 13.09 3.99
CA GLU A 283 15.40 13.56 3.37
C GLU A 283 14.23 13.66 4.37
N LEU A 284 14.16 12.75 5.36
CA LEU A 284 13.13 12.82 6.41
C LEU A 284 13.34 14.01 7.35
N GLU A 285 14.59 14.28 7.75
CA GLU A 285 14.95 15.43 8.58
C GLU A 285 14.71 16.74 7.82
N ALA A 286 15.07 16.80 6.53
CA ALA A 286 14.77 17.95 5.68
C ALA A 286 13.26 18.22 5.55
N ALA A 287 12.43 17.16 5.52
CA ALA A 287 10.97 17.30 5.53
C ALA A 287 10.45 17.88 6.85
N VAL A 288 10.97 17.40 7.99
CA VAL A 288 10.61 17.94 9.32
C VAL A 288 11.05 19.40 9.46
N ASP A 289 12.25 19.75 9.01
CA ASP A 289 12.76 21.11 9.07
C ASP A 289 11.91 22.08 8.24
N ALA A 290 11.49 21.67 7.03
CA ALA A 290 10.59 22.47 6.21
C ALA A 290 9.20 22.63 6.86
N LEU A 291 8.71 21.62 7.58
CA LEU A 291 7.44 21.68 8.30
C LEU A 291 7.46 22.63 9.49
N ARG A 292 8.61 22.81 10.16
CA ARG A 292 8.73 23.75 11.30
C ARG A 292 8.35 25.19 10.93
N SER A 293 8.47 25.58 9.66
CA SER A 293 8.06 26.90 9.18
C SER A 293 6.59 26.99 8.78
N ALA A 294 5.90 25.85 8.60
CA ALA A 294 4.54 25.79 8.07
C ALA A 294 3.49 25.34 9.09
N THR A 295 3.87 24.59 10.12
CA THR A 295 2.95 24.02 11.11
C THR A 295 3.65 23.71 12.44
N ASN A 296 2.89 23.27 13.45
CA ASN A 296 3.41 23.06 14.80
C ASN A 296 4.07 21.68 14.95
N VAL A 297 5.37 21.59 14.70
CA VAL A 297 6.17 20.39 14.99
C VAL A 297 6.49 20.34 16.48
N VAL A 298 6.07 19.26 17.14
CA VAL A 298 6.20 19.07 18.58
C VAL A 298 7.10 17.88 18.91
N GLU A 299 7.85 17.99 20.00
CA GLU A 299 8.55 16.87 20.60
C GLU A 299 7.53 15.94 21.28
N ILE A 300 7.75 14.63 21.16
CA ILE A 300 6.85 13.61 21.69
C ILE A 300 7.64 12.55 22.44
N ASP A 301 7.04 12.04 23.51
CA ASP A 301 7.52 10.82 24.16
C ASP A 301 6.83 9.60 23.53
N ILE A 302 7.62 8.69 22.97
CA ILE A 302 7.10 7.49 22.31
C ILE A 302 6.90 6.41 23.37
N PRO A 303 5.66 5.94 23.63
CA PRO A 303 5.37 5.06 24.76
C PRO A 303 5.68 3.58 24.47
N PHE A 304 6.41 3.28 23.40
CA PHE A 304 6.73 1.94 22.94
C PHE A 304 7.99 1.92 22.07
N THR A 305 8.60 0.74 21.95
CA THR A 305 9.70 0.49 21.02
C THR A 305 9.25 -0.36 19.83
N LEU A 306 9.99 -0.32 18.71
CA LEU A 306 9.74 -1.21 17.57
C LEU A 306 9.81 -2.69 17.98
N ASP A 307 10.71 -3.03 18.90
CA ASP A 307 10.85 -4.41 19.41
C ASP A 307 9.61 -4.89 20.15
N GLU A 308 9.01 -4.05 20.98
CA GLU A 308 7.76 -4.38 21.69
C GLU A 308 6.59 -4.57 20.72
N ILE A 309 6.48 -3.70 19.72
CA ILE A 309 5.45 -3.79 18.67
C ILE A 309 5.65 -5.07 17.86
N LEU A 310 6.88 -5.36 17.41
CA LEU A 310 7.19 -6.54 16.61
C LEU A 310 6.91 -7.87 17.34
N LYS A 311 7.09 -7.91 18.68
CA LYS A 311 6.72 -9.06 19.52
C LYS A 311 5.21 -9.31 19.58
N ILE A 312 4.38 -8.34 19.17
CA ILE A 312 2.93 -8.50 19.01
C ILE A 312 2.61 -8.81 17.54
N TYR A 313 3.22 -8.05 16.62
CA TYR A 313 2.95 -8.11 15.20
C TYR A 313 3.33 -9.44 14.54
N ALA A 314 4.55 -9.94 14.77
CA ALA A 314 5.03 -11.12 14.07
C ALA A 314 4.19 -12.41 14.32
N PRO A 315 3.75 -12.73 15.56
CA PRO A 315 2.82 -13.85 15.77
C PRO A 315 1.48 -13.70 15.06
N PHE A 316 0.89 -12.50 15.06
CA PHE A 316 -0.37 -12.20 14.36
C PHE A 316 -0.20 -12.40 12.85
N LEU A 317 0.81 -11.74 12.28
CA LEU A 317 1.12 -11.81 10.86
C LEU A 317 1.31 -13.27 10.42
N VAL A 318 2.08 -14.04 11.19
CA VAL A 318 2.32 -15.44 10.85
C VAL A 318 1.06 -16.28 11.02
N SER A 319 0.19 -16.02 12.00
CA SER A 319 -1.08 -16.75 12.08
C SER A 319 -1.94 -16.58 10.81
N VAL A 320 -1.98 -15.37 10.23
CA VAL A 320 -2.71 -15.08 8.98
C VAL A 320 -2.17 -15.88 7.80
N PHE A 321 -0.85 -16.07 7.72
CA PHE A 321 -0.22 -16.84 6.64
C PHE A 321 0.02 -18.32 6.99
N SER A 322 -0.24 -18.74 8.24
CA SER A 322 0.16 -20.06 8.75
C SER A 322 -0.57 -21.22 8.09
N GLU A 323 -1.80 -21.01 7.62
CA GLU A 323 -2.56 -22.02 6.88
C GLU A 323 -1.87 -22.41 5.58
N LYS A 324 -1.09 -21.48 4.99
CA LYS A 324 -0.32 -21.67 3.76
C LYS A 324 1.02 -22.36 3.97
N LEU A 325 1.48 -22.51 5.23
CA LEU A 325 2.68 -23.30 5.52
C LEU A 325 2.37 -24.79 5.32
N SER A 326 3.28 -25.52 4.69
CA SER A 326 3.11 -26.97 4.51
C SER A 326 2.96 -27.67 5.87
N ALA A 327 2.16 -28.74 5.92
CA ALA A 327 1.95 -29.51 7.16
C ALA A 327 3.27 -29.96 7.82
N PRO A 328 4.31 -30.40 7.07
CA PRO A 328 5.62 -30.70 7.63
C PRO A 328 6.31 -29.50 8.28
N LEU A 329 6.22 -28.29 7.71
CA LEU A 329 6.80 -27.08 8.31
C LEU A 329 6.07 -26.67 9.59
N ARG A 330 4.74 -26.81 9.62
CA ARG A 330 3.94 -26.60 10.84
C ARG A 330 4.32 -27.59 11.93
N GLN A 331 4.52 -28.86 11.59
CA GLN A 331 4.94 -29.89 12.53
C GLN A 331 6.37 -29.64 13.03
N LEU A 332 7.31 -29.30 12.14
CA LEU A 332 8.71 -29.01 12.48
C LEU A 332 8.85 -27.79 13.38
N ALA A 333 8.07 -26.72 13.15
CA ALA A 333 8.06 -25.54 14.00
C ALA A 333 7.46 -25.84 15.39
N ARG A 334 6.40 -26.66 15.45
CA ARG A 334 5.83 -27.14 16.72
C ARG A 334 6.85 -27.99 17.49
N SER A 335 7.64 -28.80 16.80
CA SER A 335 8.71 -29.62 17.36
C SER A 335 10.07 -28.92 17.42
N ALA A 336 10.14 -27.59 17.22
CA ALA A 336 11.41 -26.85 17.26
C ALA A 336 12.11 -27.08 18.60
N SER A 337 13.38 -27.51 18.54
CA SER A 337 14.16 -27.88 19.72
C SER A 337 14.31 -26.69 20.69
N PRO A 338 14.43 -26.94 22.00
CA PRO A 338 14.64 -25.87 22.99
C PRO A 338 15.81 -24.95 22.65
N ALA A 339 16.90 -25.50 22.08
CA ALA A 339 18.06 -24.73 21.63
C ALA A 339 17.73 -23.79 20.44
N LEU A 340 16.91 -24.23 19.48
CA LEU A 340 16.48 -23.37 18.37
C LEU A 340 15.54 -22.26 18.85
N ARG A 341 14.63 -22.58 19.77
CA ARG A 341 13.73 -21.60 20.41
C ARG A 341 14.51 -20.54 21.19
N LEU A 342 15.53 -20.95 21.94
CA LEU A 342 16.43 -20.04 22.66
C LEU A 342 17.29 -19.19 21.71
N ARG A 343 17.75 -19.77 20.59
CA ARG A 343 18.50 -19.00 19.59
C ARG A 343 17.64 -17.93 18.92
N TRP A 344 16.35 -18.20 18.72
CA TRP A 344 15.44 -17.29 18.03
C TRP A 344 14.70 -16.33 18.97
N SER A 345 14.71 -16.54 20.28
CA SER A 345 14.04 -15.66 21.25
C SER A 345 14.56 -14.22 21.26
N PHE A 346 15.79 -14.00 20.77
CA PHE A 346 16.43 -12.69 20.69
C PHE A 346 16.05 -11.89 19.42
N ASP A 347 15.31 -12.49 18.48
CA ASP A 347 14.79 -11.81 17.29
C ASP A 347 13.25 -11.83 17.35
N PRO A 348 12.58 -10.67 17.45
CA PRO A 348 11.12 -10.62 17.64
C PRO A 348 10.34 -11.15 16.43
N VAL A 349 10.90 -11.07 15.22
CA VAL A 349 10.25 -11.59 14.01
C VAL A 349 10.37 -13.10 13.95
N ARG A 350 11.57 -13.65 14.22
CA ARG A 350 11.80 -15.10 14.22
C ARG A 350 11.10 -15.80 15.40
N SER A 351 11.19 -15.24 16.61
CA SER A 351 10.43 -15.74 17.77
C SER A 351 8.93 -15.62 17.55
N GLY A 352 8.47 -14.50 17.00
CA GLY A 352 7.07 -14.30 16.67
C GLY A 352 6.56 -15.28 15.61
N THR A 353 7.39 -15.63 14.63
CA THR A 353 7.07 -16.66 13.63
C THR A 353 6.83 -18.03 14.26
N LEU A 354 7.70 -18.46 15.17
CA LEU A 354 7.48 -19.72 15.90
C LEU A 354 6.21 -19.67 16.76
N ALA A 355 5.95 -18.55 17.42
CA ALA A 355 4.75 -18.36 18.24
C ALA A 355 3.46 -18.39 17.40
N GLY A 356 3.46 -17.76 16.21
CA GLY A 356 2.31 -17.73 15.30
C GLY A 356 1.94 -19.11 14.74
N ILE A 357 2.92 -19.98 14.48
CA ILE A 357 2.66 -21.36 14.00
C ILE A 357 2.04 -22.25 15.10
N GLY A 358 2.41 -21.98 16.35
CA GLY A 358 1.93 -22.69 17.53
C GLY A 358 0.76 -22.00 18.24
N LEU A 359 0.10 -21.04 17.61
CA LEU A 359 -0.89 -20.20 18.27
C LEU A 359 -2.08 -21.04 18.77
N THR A 360 -2.32 -21.01 20.07
CA THR A 360 -3.48 -21.61 20.73
C THR A 360 -4.56 -20.55 20.99
N PRO A 361 -5.82 -20.93 21.24
CA PRO A 361 -6.86 -19.97 21.64
C PRO A 361 -6.51 -19.16 22.89
N LYS A 362 -5.76 -19.74 23.84
CA LYS A 362 -5.29 -19.02 25.03
C LYS A 362 -4.25 -17.97 24.66
N SER A 363 -3.21 -18.35 23.91
CA SER A 363 -2.16 -17.40 23.49
C SER A 363 -2.68 -16.33 22.53
N LYS A 364 -3.72 -16.61 21.72
CA LYS A 364 -4.41 -15.59 20.90
C LYS A 364 -5.06 -14.53 21.79
N ARG A 365 -5.79 -14.91 22.84
CA ARG A 365 -6.37 -13.95 23.80
C ARG A 365 -5.31 -13.07 24.46
N ASP A 366 -4.18 -13.63 24.87
CA ASP A 366 -3.08 -12.86 25.46
C ASP A 366 -2.47 -11.87 24.44
N LEU A 367 -2.39 -12.27 23.17
CA LEU A 367 -1.91 -11.43 22.08
C LEU A 367 -2.90 -10.29 21.75
N ASP A 368 -4.20 -10.59 21.76
CA ASP A 368 -5.29 -9.62 21.57
C ASP A 368 -5.30 -8.56 22.67
N GLU A 369 -5.06 -8.96 23.93
CA GLU A 369 -4.93 -8.03 25.05
C GLU A 369 -3.71 -7.10 24.87
N ARG A 370 -2.58 -7.63 24.40
CA ARG A 370 -1.38 -6.81 24.10
C ARG A 370 -1.63 -5.83 22.96
N GLN A 371 -2.31 -6.27 21.90
CA GLN A 371 -2.75 -5.39 20.82
C GLN A 371 -3.69 -4.29 21.34
N THR A 372 -4.64 -4.64 22.20
CA THR A 372 -5.58 -3.68 22.79
C THR A 372 -4.86 -2.63 23.65
N LYS A 373 -3.85 -3.03 24.41
CA LYS A 373 -2.98 -2.10 25.16
C LYS A 373 -2.21 -1.16 24.23
N LEU A 374 -1.64 -1.68 23.15
CA LEU A 374 -0.95 -0.87 22.14
C LEU A 374 -1.91 0.15 21.51
N ARG A 375 -3.10 -0.26 21.09
CA ARG A 375 -4.14 0.63 20.55
C ARG A 375 -4.51 1.75 21.52
N ARG A 376 -4.64 1.43 22.81
CA ARG A 376 -4.91 2.44 23.86
C ARG A 376 -3.73 3.39 24.06
N ALA A 377 -2.49 2.92 23.96
CA ALA A 377 -1.30 3.77 24.02
C ALA A 377 -1.26 4.73 22.83
N CYS A 378 -1.50 4.25 21.60
CA CYS A 378 -1.62 5.09 20.41
C CYS A 378 -2.73 6.14 20.57
N ARG A 379 -3.90 5.78 21.08
CA ARG A 379 -4.99 6.75 21.32
C ARG A 379 -4.57 7.88 22.28
N ARG A 380 -3.77 7.57 23.30
CA ARG A 380 -3.23 8.60 24.21
C ARG A 380 -2.24 9.50 23.50
N LEU A 381 -1.33 8.92 22.72
CA LEU A 381 -0.38 9.68 21.89
C LEU A 381 -1.13 10.65 20.95
N PHE A 382 -2.17 10.19 20.24
CA PHE A 382 -2.98 11.06 19.36
C PHE A 382 -3.92 12.04 20.09
N ASN A 383 -3.97 12.04 21.43
CA ASN A 383 -4.54 13.18 22.14
C ASN A 383 -3.56 14.36 22.17
N GLU A 384 -2.25 14.09 22.07
CA GLU A 384 -1.17 15.07 22.15
C GLU A 384 -0.71 15.55 20.76
N ILE A 385 -0.87 14.71 19.74
CA ILE A 385 -0.53 15.03 18.35
C ILE A 385 -1.68 14.70 17.39
N ASP A 386 -1.69 15.37 16.24
CA ASP A 386 -2.66 15.11 15.18
C ASP A 386 -2.14 14.08 14.16
N VAL A 387 -0.83 14.11 13.89
CA VAL A 387 -0.15 13.14 13.02
C VAL A 387 1.22 12.77 13.59
N LEU A 388 1.63 11.52 13.36
CA LEU A 388 2.96 11.00 13.68
C LEU A 388 3.70 10.69 12.37
N LEU A 389 4.84 11.34 12.16
CA LEU A 389 5.75 11.05 11.06
C LEU A 389 6.72 9.95 11.46
N THR A 390 6.82 8.93 10.62
CA THR A 390 7.77 7.82 10.78
C THR A 390 8.40 7.49 9.41
N PRO A 391 9.52 6.79 9.36
CA PRO A 391 10.02 6.22 8.12
C PRO A 391 9.01 5.20 7.59
N VAL A 392 8.90 5.04 6.27
CA VAL A 392 8.14 3.89 5.72
C VAL A 392 8.93 2.60 5.96
N VAL A 393 10.20 2.64 5.57
CA VAL A 393 11.25 1.64 5.87
C VAL A 393 12.58 2.38 6.04
N ALA A 394 13.60 1.66 6.50
CA ALA A 394 14.87 2.27 6.88
C ALA A 394 15.84 2.58 5.73
N PHE A 395 15.46 2.35 4.48
CA PHE A 395 16.38 2.41 3.32
C PHE A 395 15.61 2.74 2.04
N ALA A 396 16.32 3.24 1.03
CA ALA A 396 15.79 3.41 -0.33
C ALA A 396 15.65 2.05 -1.03
N ALA A 397 15.07 2.01 -2.23
CA ALA A 397 14.84 0.75 -2.95
C ALA A 397 16.13 -0.09 -3.05
N PRO A 398 16.18 -1.32 -2.51
CA PRO A 398 17.36 -2.17 -2.64
C PRO A 398 17.40 -2.85 -4.01
N HIS A 399 18.56 -3.39 -4.39
CA HIS A 399 18.66 -4.28 -5.55
C HIS A 399 17.75 -5.50 -5.40
N HIS A 400 17.23 -5.97 -6.53
CA HIS A 400 16.44 -7.19 -6.56
C HIS A 400 17.22 -8.39 -6.04
N ASN A 401 16.56 -9.21 -5.22
CA ASN A 401 17.09 -10.47 -4.76
C ASN A 401 15.97 -11.51 -4.69
N THR A 402 15.86 -12.36 -5.71
CA THR A 402 14.85 -13.44 -5.77
C THR A 402 15.38 -14.77 -5.21
N ARG A 403 16.60 -14.81 -4.67
CA ARG A 403 17.19 -16.02 -4.11
C ARG A 403 16.65 -16.27 -2.70
N GLY A 404 15.96 -17.40 -2.51
CA GLY A 404 15.35 -17.77 -1.23
C GLY A 404 14.07 -16.98 -0.92
N ASN A 405 13.63 -17.04 0.33
CA ASN A 405 12.36 -16.44 0.76
C ASN A 405 12.56 -15.25 1.71
N LEU A 406 11.44 -14.65 2.11
CA LEU A 406 11.36 -13.54 3.06
C LEU A 406 12.22 -13.72 4.32
N TYR A 407 12.29 -14.94 4.85
CA TYR A 407 12.94 -15.28 6.11
C TYR A 407 14.41 -15.69 5.98
N THR A 408 14.89 -15.92 4.76
CA THR A 408 16.28 -16.30 4.49
C THR A 408 17.08 -15.20 3.81
N ARG A 409 16.39 -14.22 3.22
CA ARG A 409 17.03 -13.11 2.52
C ARG A 409 17.66 -12.11 3.49
N SER A 410 18.76 -11.51 3.02
CA SER A 410 19.41 -10.38 3.67
C SER A 410 19.48 -9.20 2.72
N LEU A 411 19.49 -8.00 3.29
CA LEU A 411 19.65 -6.72 2.61
C LEU A 411 21.00 -6.13 2.99
N ARG A 412 21.50 -5.19 2.17
CA ARG A 412 22.63 -4.33 2.51
C ARG A 412 22.11 -2.91 2.64
N VAL A 413 22.38 -2.28 3.77
CA VAL A 413 22.03 -0.87 4.07
C VAL A 413 23.26 -0.24 4.71
N ASP A 414 23.79 0.84 4.12
CA ASP A 414 25.06 1.47 4.52
C ASP A 414 26.20 0.45 4.73
N GLY A 415 26.34 -0.48 3.80
CA GLY A 415 27.34 -1.55 3.85
C GLY A 415 27.09 -2.65 4.90
N LYS A 416 26.12 -2.48 5.80
CA LYS A 416 25.77 -3.46 6.85
C LYS A 416 24.74 -4.46 6.34
N ARG A 417 24.93 -5.73 6.72
CA ARG A 417 23.97 -6.80 6.41
C ARG A 417 22.80 -6.72 7.39
N ARG A 418 21.58 -6.64 6.86
CA ARG A 418 20.32 -6.63 7.61
C ARG A 418 19.42 -7.77 7.17
N HIS A 419 18.47 -8.16 8.02
CA HIS A 419 17.52 -9.19 7.66
C HIS A 419 16.41 -8.62 6.77
N HIS A 420 15.89 -9.39 5.81
CA HIS A 420 14.86 -8.88 4.90
C HIS A 420 13.55 -8.53 5.61
N THR A 421 13.29 -9.12 6.78
CA THR A 421 12.13 -8.80 7.62
C THR A 421 12.23 -7.43 8.31
N ASP A 422 13.34 -6.71 8.20
CA ASP A 422 13.46 -5.36 8.75
C ASP A 422 12.49 -4.37 8.08
N HIS A 423 11.98 -4.67 6.90
CA HIS A 423 10.85 -3.96 6.28
C HIS A 423 9.63 -3.84 7.20
N PHE A 424 9.39 -4.80 8.09
CA PHE A 424 8.23 -4.77 8.99
C PHE A 424 8.34 -3.72 10.10
N SER A 425 9.55 -3.26 10.43
CA SER A 425 9.81 -2.55 11.69
C SER A 425 8.92 -1.31 11.80
N TRP A 426 9.06 -0.38 10.86
CA TRP A 426 8.30 0.88 10.85
C TRP A 426 6.85 0.74 10.37
N ILE A 427 6.52 -0.39 9.76
CA ILE A 427 5.18 -0.71 9.27
C ILE A 427 4.25 -1.17 10.38
N ALA A 428 4.79 -1.92 11.34
CA ALA A 428 4.04 -2.72 12.29
C ALA A 428 3.12 -1.88 13.20
N LEU A 429 3.52 -0.65 13.56
CA LEU A 429 2.73 0.22 14.44
C LEU A 429 1.33 0.48 13.86
N ALA A 430 1.26 1.04 12.65
CA ALA A 430 0.00 1.41 12.03
C ALA A 430 -0.89 0.19 11.77
N THR A 431 -0.29 -0.92 11.35
CA THR A 431 -1.04 -2.17 11.14
C THR A 431 -1.61 -2.70 12.45
N MET A 432 -0.78 -2.87 13.48
CA MET A 432 -1.20 -3.50 14.73
C MET A 432 -2.22 -2.66 15.49
N ALA A 433 -2.08 -1.34 15.43
CA ALA A 433 -2.98 -0.42 16.11
C ALA A 433 -4.23 -0.04 15.28
N TYR A 434 -4.41 -0.65 14.10
CA TYR A 434 -5.51 -0.38 13.16
C TYR A 434 -5.56 1.03 12.58
N LEU A 435 -4.51 1.82 12.78
CA LEU A 435 -4.42 3.23 12.43
C LEU A 435 -4.29 3.44 10.92
N PRO A 436 -4.82 4.53 10.35
CA PRO A 436 -4.53 4.91 8.97
C PRO A 436 -3.07 5.37 8.82
N ALA A 437 -2.48 5.11 7.66
CA ALA A 437 -1.12 5.55 7.34
C ALA A 437 -0.93 5.87 5.86
N THR A 438 -0.50 7.09 5.55
CA THR A 438 -0.20 7.55 4.19
C THR A 438 1.30 7.59 3.95
N SER A 439 1.78 6.89 2.93
CA SER A 439 3.13 7.03 2.38
C SER A 439 3.13 8.20 1.38
N ALA A 440 3.97 9.21 1.60
CA ALA A 440 4.02 10.42 0.78
C ALA A 440 5.46 10.82 0.43
N PRO A 441 5.77 11.19 -0.82
CA PRO A 441 7.11 11.63 -1.23
C PRO A 441 7.61 12.86 -0.46
N VAL A 442 8.89 12.86 -0.11
CA VAL A 442 9.58 13.96 0.57
C VAL A 442 10.89 14.40 -0.08
N GLY A 443 11.44 13.56 -0.95
CA GLY A 443 12.69 13.84 -1.65
C GLY A 443 13.23 12.64 -2.42
N VAL A 444 14.46 12.79 -2.88
CA VAL A 444 15.20 11.80 -3.67
C VAL A 444 16.62 11.74 -3.11
N THR A 445 17.11 10.53 -2.86
CA THR A 445 18.48 10.29 -2.38
C THR A 445 19.53 10.74 -3.40
N PRO A 446 20.81 10.90 -3.00
CA PRO A 446 21.90 11.18 -3.93
C PRO A 446 22.09 10.15 -5.04
N GLU A 447 21.63 8.91 -4.84
CA GLU A 447 21.64 7.85 -5.87
C GLU A 447 20.45 7.95 -6.85
N GLY A 448 19.59 8.96 -6.72
CA GLY A 448 18.44 9.15 -7.60
C GLY A 448 17.23 8.27 -7.24
N LEU A 449 17.17 7.72 -6.02
CA LEU A 449 16.05 6.89 -5.56
C LEU A 449 15.07 7.68 -4.68
N PRO A 450 13.75 7.47 -4.83
CA PRO A 450 12.76 8.19 -4.03
C PRO A 450 12.84 7.90 -2.53
N VAL A 451 12.39 8.88 -1.75
CA VAL A 451 12.14 8.75 -0.32
C VAL A 451 10.74 9.26 0.01
N ASN A 452 9.96 8.43 0.70
CA ASN A 452 8.69 8.81 1.30
C ASN A 452 8.77 8.83 2.83
N VAL A 453 7.92 9.66 3.43
CA VAL A 453 7.58 9.59 4.85
C VAL A 453 6.26 8.85 5.04
N GLN A 454 6.12 8.15 6.16
CA GLN A 454 4.86 7.56 6.61
C GLN A 454 4.17 8.50 7.60
N ILE A 455 2.98 8.98 7.23
CA ILE A 455 2.11 9.86 8.01
C ILE A 455 1.04 8.99 8.67
N ILE A 456 1.14 8.78 9.98
CA ILE A 456 0.19 7.97 10.76
C ILE A 456 -0.78 8.90 11.50
N GLY A 457 -2.07 8.61 11.41
CA GLY A 457 -3.12 9.33 12.14
C GLY A 457 -3.79 8.45 13.19
N ASP A 458 -4.72 9.03 13.95
CA ASP A 458 -5.54 8.27 14.88
C ASP A 458 -6.50 7.33 14.13
N TYR A 459 -7.00 6.30 14.80
CA TYR A 459 -7.96 5.36 14.20
C TYR A 459 -9.22 6.12 13.72
N LEU A 460 -9.56 5.90 12.44
CA LEU A 460 -10.62 6.57 11.65
C LEU A 460 -10.32 8.03 11.28
N ASP A 461 -9.05 8.45 11.34
CA ASP A 461 -8.59 9.79 10.97
C ASP A 461 -7.89 9.83 9.59
N ASP A 462 -8.32 8.96 8.68
CA ASP A 462 -7.74 8.74 7.36
C ASP A 462 -7.57 10.05 6.58
N HIS A 463 -8.63 10.87 6.55
CA HIS A 463 -8.64 12.18 5.89
C HIS A 463 -7.54 13.12 6.38
N THR A 464 -7.24 13.12 7.69
CA THR A 464 -6.18 13.98 8.25
C THR A 464 -4.81 13.56 7.70
N THR A 465 -4.54 12.26 7.60
CA THR A 465 -3.25 11.79 7.05
C THR A 465 -3.08 12.12 5.56
N ILE A 466 -4.17 12.07 4.79
CA ILE A 466 -4.16 12.38 3.35
C ILE A 466 -4.04 13.89 3.13
N GLN A 467 -4.79 14.71 3.88
CA GLN A 467 -4.67 16.18 3.80
C GLN A 467 -3.30 16.67 4.29
N PHE A 468 -2.70 16.01 5.27
CA PHE A 468 -1.33 16.32 5.66
C PHE A 468 -0.33 16.01 4.54
N ALA A 469 -0.55 14.95 3.76
CA ALA A 469 0.28 14.65 2.59
C ALA A 469 0.16 15.74 1.50
N GLU A 470 -1.00 16.40 1.37
CA GLU A 470 -1.20 17.57 0.49
C GLU A 470 -0.41 18.78 0.98
N LEU A 471 -0.46 19.09 2.28
CA LEU A 471 0.37 20.14 2.89
C LEU A 471 1.86 19.87 2.63
N LEU A 472 2.30 18.63 2.87
CA LEU A 472 3.69 18.24 2.67
C LEU A 472 4.12 18.34 1.21
N ALA A 473 3.24 17.96 0.26
CA ALA A 473 3.49 18.10 -1.17
C ALA A 473 3.70 19.57 -1.58
N ALA A 474 2.92 20.50 -1.03
CA ALA A 474 3.06 21.93 -1.29
C ALA A 474 4.41 22.50 -0.79
N ILE A 475 5.01 21.88 0.23
CA ILE A 475 6.28 22.31 0.83
C ILE A 475 7.49 21.62 0.19
N ARG A 476 7.37 20.33 -0.17
CA ARG A 476 8.49 19.47 -0.60
C ARG A 476 8.45 19.04 -2.06
N GLY A 477 7.40 19.38 -2.82
CA GLY A 477 7.33 19.16 -4.26
C GLY A 477 6.66 17.84 -4.71
N GLY A 478 6.07 17.08 -3.79
CA GLY A 478 5.20 15.94 -4.08
C GLY A 478 5.78 14.87 -5.02
N PHE A 479 4.92 14.25 -5.84
CA PHE A 479 5.33 13.26 -6.84
C PHE A 479 6.26 13.85 -7.89
N GLN A 480 7.31 13.12 -8.23
CA GLN A 480 8.20 13.42 -9.35
C GLN A 480 8.27 12.19 -10.27
N PRO A 481 8.19 12.37 -11.60
CA PRO A 481 8.31 11.26 -12.53
C PRO A 481 9.75 10.69 -12.53
N PRO A 482 9.92 9.38 -12.72
CA PRO A 482 11.24 8.78 -12.91
C PRO A 482 11.98 9.44 -14.09
N PRO A 483 13.27 9.76 -13.96
CA PRO A 483 14.00 10.53 -14.98
C PRO A 483 14.29 9.77 -16.28
N LEU A 484 14.06 8.45 -16.31
CA LEU A 484 14.46 7.56 -17.41
C LEU A 484 13.28 7.11 -18.31
N LEU A 485 12.09 7.75 -18.23
CA LEU A 485 10.82 7.29 -18.81
C LEU A 485 10.04 8.29 -19.67
#